data_AF-A0A8S2L5Q5-F1
#
_entry.id   AF-A0A8S2L5Q5-F1
#
_cell.length_a   1.000
_cell.length_b   1.000
_cell.length_c   1.000
_cell.angle_alpha   90.00
_cell.angle_beta   90.00
_cell.angle_gamma   90.00
#
_symmetry.space_group_name_H-M   'P 1'
#
loop_
_entity.id
_entity.type
_entity.pdbx_description
1 polymer ?
#
loop_
_entity_poly.entity_id
_entity_poly.type
_entity_poly.pdbx_seq_one_letter_code
_entity_poly.pdbx_strand_id
1 'polypeptide(L)'
;YNHVLGLCQQADPNMSDESTVKYLKQGVKPSFREKLLDQNPTTPKEFLRIARRIEDIKDSLAINTTSSFSQDTPSNGYHLSRQYYNNI
;
A
#
# COMPACT_ATOMS: atom_id res chain seq x y z
N TYR A 1 -1.72 -5.87 -19.11
CA TYR A 1 -2.35 -4.58 -19.46
C TYR A 1 -3.86 -4.84 -19.56
N ASN A 2 -4.67 -4.22 -18.70
CA ASN A 2 -6.11 -3.97 -18.92
C ASN A 2 -7.19 -5.04 -18.70
N HIS A 3 -7.06 -5.98 -17.74
CA HIS A 3 -8.27 -6.71 -17.31
C HIS A 3 -9.34 -5.74 -16.75
N VAL A 4 -8.91 -4.71 -16.00
CA VAL A 4 -9.81 -3.70 -15.43
C VAL A 4 -10.44 -2.81 -16.50
N LEU A 5 -9.70 -2.33 -17.52
CA LEU A 5 -10.33 -1.58 -18.62
C LEU A 5 -11.23 -2.46 -19.48
N GLY A 6 -10.90 -3.75 -19.63
CA GLY A 6 -11.76 -4.73 -20.28
C GLY A 6 -13.09 -4.90 -19.54
N LEU A 7 -13.07 -4.93 -18.19
CA LEU A 7 -14.28 -4.98 -17.38
C LEU A 7 -15.10 -3.68 -17.49
N CYS A 8 -14.45 -2.51 -17.54
CA CYS A 8 -15.15 -1.24 -17.77
C CYS A 8 -15.84 -1.21 -19.14
N GLN A 9 -15.17 -1.68 -20.20
CA GLN A 9 -15.74 -1.78 -21.54
C GLN A 9 -16.82 -2.86 -21.67
N GLN A 10 -16.75 -3.94 -20.90
CA GLN A 10 -17.81 -4.95 -20.86
C GLN A 10 -19.06 -4.45 -20.13
N ALA A 11 -18.87 -3.63 -19.09
CA ALA A 11 -19.98 -3.01 -18.36
C ALA A 11 -20.69 -1.92 -19.19
N ASP A 12 -19.91 -1.11 -19.91
CA ASP A 12 -20.41 -0.13 -20.87
C ASP A 12 -19.37 0.10 -21.99
N PRO A 13 -19.66 -0.35 -23.23
CA PRO A 13 -18.76 -0.19 -24.38
C PRO A 13 -18.51 1.28 -24.77
N ASN A 14 -19.41 2.19 -24.41
CA ASN A 14 -19.32 3.62 -24.69
C ASN A 14 -18.93 4.43 -23.44
N MET A 15 -18.42 3.77 -22.39
CA MET A 15 -18.06 4.44 -21.15
C MET A 15 -17.01 5.52 -21.42
N SER A 16 -17.32 6.77 -21.04
CA SER A 16 -16.36 7.86 -21.17
C SER A 16 -15.13 7.63 -20.27
N ASP A 17 -13.99 8.17 -20.70
CA ASP A 17 -12.75 8.15 -19.91
C ASP A 17 -12.95 8.71 -18.50
N GLU A 18 -13.75 9.78 -18.37
CA GLU A 18 -14.09 10.40 -17.10
C GLU A 18 -14.88 9.46 -16.18
N SER A 19 -15.88 8.76 -16.74
CA SER A 19 -16.68 7.76 -16.00
C SER A 19 -15.81 6.57 -15.58
N THR A 20 -14.95 6.10 -16.48
CA THR A 20 -14.00 5.02 -16.21
C THR A 20 -13.07 5.40 -15.06
N VAL A 21 -12.48 6.59 -15.11
CA VAL A 21 -11.61 7.11 -14.04
C VAL A 21 -12.38 7.26 -12.72
N LYS A 22 -13.65 7.69 -12.76
CA LYS A 22 -14.50 7.79 -11.57
C LYS A 22 -14.71 6.41 -10.91
N TYR A 23 -15.05 5.39 -11.69
CA TYR A 23 -15.19 4.01 -11.19
C TYR A 23 -13.87 3.48 -10.63
N LEU A 24 -12.77 3.70 -11.35
CA LEU A 24 -11.44 3.32 -10.91
C LEU A 24 -11.11 3.98 -9.55
N LYS A 25 -11.36 5.29 -9.38
CA LYS A 25 -11.14 6.01 -8.12
C LYS A 25 -12.01 5.49 -6.96
N GLN A 26 -13.19 4.96 -7.23
CA GLN A 26 -14.08 4.38 -6.20
C GLN A 26 -13.64 2.98 -5.76
N GLY A 27 -13.05 2.19 -6.66
CA GLY A 27 -12.59 0.82 -6.36
C GLY A 27 -11.27 0.72 -5.60
N VAL A 28 -10.55 1.83 -5.38
CA VAL A 28 -9.24 1.82 -4.73
C VAL A 28 -9.34 2.00 -3.22
N LYS A 29 -8.42 1.34 -2.49
CA LYS A 29 -8.28 1.50 -1.04
C LYS A 29 -8.10 2.99 -0.67
N PRO A 30 -8.71 3.48 0.42
CA PRO A 30 -8.65 4.89 0.81
C PRO A 30 -7.22 5.45 0.91
N SER A 31 -6.31 4.70 1.53
CA SER A 31 -4.90 5.09 1.69
C SER A 31 -4.13 5.24 0.37
N PHE A 32 -4.57 4.56 -0.69
CA PHE A 32 -4.00 4.70 -2.03
C PHE A 32 -4.71 5.78 -2.82
N ARG A 33 -6.02 5.95 -2.58
CA ARG A 33 -6.85 6.99 -3.20
C ARG A 33 -6.32 8.38 -2.87
N GLU A 34 -5.89 8.65 -1.64
CA GLU A 34 -5.30 9.96 -1.25
C GLU A 34 -4.11 10.32 -2.12
N LYS A 35 -3.11 9.44 -2.22
CA LYS A 35 -1.90 9.64 -3.05
C LYS A 35 -2.22 9.81 -4.54
N LEU A 36 -3.33 9.22 -4.98
CA LEU A 36 -3.76 9.24 -6.37
C LEU A 36 -4.62 10.48 -6.68
N LEU A 37 -5.34 11.01 -5.69
CA LEU A 37 -6.05 12.30 -5.79
C LEU A 37 -5.08 13.46 -5.93
N ASP A 38 -3.94 13.43 -5.25
CA ASP A 38 -2.89 14.46 -5.35
C ASP A 38 -2.33 14.61 -6.78
N GLN A 39 -2.34 13.53 -7.56
CA GLN A 39 -1.85 13.49 -8.94
C GLN A 39 -2.96 13.76 -9.97
N ASN A 40 -4.22 13.83 -9.52
CA ASN A 40 -5.43 14.09 -10.30
C ASN A 40 -5.46 13.53 -11.74
N PRO A 41 -5.43 12.20 -11.94
CA PRO A 41 -5.55 11.62 -13.28
C PRO A 41 -6.92 11.89 -13.90
N THR A 42 -6.91 12.23 -15.18
CA THR A 42 -8.08 12.53 -16.02
C THR A 42 -8.40 11.45 -17.05
N THR A 43 -7.44 10.57 -17.35
CA THR A 43 -7.63 9.43 -18.27
C THR A 43 -7.34 8.10 -17.58
N PRO A 44 -7.95 6.99 -18.03
CA PRO A 44 -7.71 5.67 -17.47
C PRO A 44 -6.24 5.25 -17.59
N LYS A 45 -5.58 5.65 -18.69
CA LYS A 45 -4.15 5.38 -18.93
C LYS A 45 -3.27 6.10 -17.91
N GLU A 46 -3.56 7.37 -17.63
CA GLU A 46 -2.85 8.15 -16.60
C GLU A 46 -3.09 7.57 -15.21
N PHE A 47 -4.33 7.20 -14.89
CA PHE A 47 -4.66 6.54 -13.62
C PHE A 47 -3.78 5.30 -13.40
N LEU A 48 -3.70 4.40 -14.39
CA LEU A 48 -2.93 3.17 -14.28
C LEU A 48 -1.42 3.41 -14.19
N ARG A 49 -0.91 4.42 -14.93
CA ARG A 49 0.50 4.82 -14.88
C ARG A 49 0.89 5.31 -13.49
N ILE A 50 0.08 6.18 -12.90
CA ILE A 50 0.29 6.70 -11.55
C ILE A 50 0.17 5.58 -10.52
N ALA A 51 -0.85 4.74 -10.63
CA ALA A 51 -1.05 3.61 -9.72
C ALA A 51 0.16 2.66 -9.72
N ARG A 52 0.70 2.34 -10.90
CA ARG A 52 1.90 1.50 -11.01
C ARG A 52 3.10 2.14 -10.35
N ARG A 53 3.32 3.44 -10.58
CA ARG A 53 4.43 4.20 -9.96
C ARG A 53 4.35 4.19 -8.43
N ILE A 54 3.15 4.33 -7.85
CA ILE A 54 2.97 4.31 -6.39
C ILE A 54 3.33 2.94 -5.80
N GLU A 55 2.92 1.84 -6.46
CA GLU A 55 3.30 0.49 -6.03
C GLU A 55 4.81 0.25 -6.20
N ASP A 56 5.42 0.67 -7.30
CA ASP A 56 6.87 0.52 -7.52
C ASP A 56 7.70 1.29 -6.44
N ILE A 57 7.22 2.47 -6.01
CA ILE A 57 7.83 3.23 -4.90
C ILE A 57 7.67 2.47 -3.57
N LYS A 58 6.49 1.89 -3.32
CA LYS A 58 6.24 1.12 -2.10
C LYS A 58 7.11 -0.15 -2.03
N ASP A 59 7.26 -0.84 -3.15
CA ASP A 59 8.11 -2.04 -3.25
C ASP A 59 9.59 -1.69 -3.07
N SER A 60 10.06 -0.59 -3.65
CA SER A 60 11.44 -0.13 -3.46
C SER A 60 11.75 0.36 -2.04
N LEU A 61 10.77 0.96 -1.33
CA LEU A 61 10.92 1.36 0.07
C LEU A 61 10.95 0.16 1.03
N ALA A 62 10.25 -0.93 0.71
CA ALA A 62 10.23 -2.15 1.52
C ALA A 62 11.60 -2.85 1.58
N ILE A 63 12.44 -2.70 0.55
CA ILE A 63 13.75 -3.36 0.46
C ILE A 63 14.80 -2.70 1.38
N ASN A 64 14.61 -1.44 1.76
CA ASN A 64 15.60 -0.68 2.55
C ASN A 64 15.40 -0.79 4.07
N THR A 65 14.38 -1.51 4.55
CA THR A 65 14.04 -1.58 5.98
C THR A 65 14.49 -2.90 6.64
N THR A 66 14.88 -3.92 5.87
CA THR A 66 15.31 -5.22 6.41
C THR A 66 16.82 -5.37 6.61
N SER A 67 17.61 -4.34 6.32
CA SER A 67 19.08 -4.40 6.37
C SER A 67 19.69 -3.49 7.44
N SER A 68 19.11 -3.41 8.65
CA SER A 68 19.77 -2.79 9.81
C SER A 68 19.09 -3.11 11.16
N PHE A 69 19.05 -4.37 11.61
CA PHE A 69 19.09 -4.65 13.06
C PHE A 69 19.45 -6.12 13.36
N SER A 70 20.74 -6.41 13.45
CA SER A 70 21.24 -7.52 14.28
C SER A 70 22.29 -6.91 15.19
N GLN A 71 21.85 -6.41 16.35
CA GLN A 71 22.77 -6.04 17.43
C GLN A 71 23.16 -7.30 18.20
N ASP A 72 24.47 -7.42 18.40
CA ASP A 72 25.17 -8.40 19.20
C ASP A 72 24.54 -8.64 20.57
N THR A 73 24.37 -9.91 20.94
CA THR A 73 24.49 -10.35 22.35
C THR A 73 25.27 -11.67 22.34
N PRO A 74 26.23 -11.85 23.28
CA PRO A 74 25.83 -12.28 24.61
C PRO A 74 26.67 -11.63 25.72
N SER A 75 26.02 -10.93 26.66
CA SER A 75 26.63 -10.67 27.96
C SER A 75 25.63 -10.99 29.06
N ASN A 76 25.93 -12.09 29.76
CA ASN A 76 25.27 -12.54 30.98
C ASN A 76 25.23 -11.41 32.02
N GLY A 77 24.06 -11.12 32.57
CA GLY A 77 23.95 -10.17 33.68
C GLY A 77 22.53 -9.98 34.18
N TYR A 78 22.17 -10.76 35.20
CA TYR A 78 21.20 -10.43 36.26
C TYR A 78 19.73 -10.18 35.85
N HIS A 79 18.92 -11.24 35.86
CA HIS A 79 17.47 -11.10 36.00
C HIS A 79 17.09 -11.04 37.48
N LEU A 80 17.00 -9.82 38.03
CA LEU A 80 16.24 -9.56 39.25
C LEU A 80 14.76 -9.48 38.89
N SER A 81 14.00 -10.52 39.25
CA SER A 81 12.54 -10.43 39.32
C SER A 81 12.07 -10.88 40.69
N ARG A 82 11.72 -9.88 41.50
CA ARG A 82 10.86 -9.99 42.67
C ARG A 82 9.63 -10.83 42.32
N GLN A 83 9.45 -11.96 42.98
CA GLN A 83 8.13 -12.58 43.09
C GLN A 83 7.68 -12.37 44.54
N TYR A 84 6.88 -11.33 44.74
CA TYR A 84 6.01 -11.25 45.89
C TYR A 84 4.91 -12.29 45.69
N TYR A 85 4.89 -13.32 46.55
CA TYR A 85 3.63 -13.94 46.94
C TYR A 85 3.67 -14.22 48.44
N ASN A 86 2.87 -13.43 49.15
CA ASN A 86 2.35 -13.74 50.47
C ASN A 86 1.62 -15.10 50.42
N ASN A 87 1.75 -15.90 51.46
CA ASN A 87 0.63 -16.62 52.08
C ASN A 87 1.09 -17.22 53.43
N ILE A 88 0.61 -16.57 54.50
CA ILE A 88 0.20 -17.04 55.84
C ILE A 88 1.04 -18.15 56.49
#